data_AF-A0A6P8YF57-F1
#
_entry.id   AF-A0A6P8YF57-F1
#
_cell.length_a   1.000
_cell.length_b   1.000
_cell.length_c   1.000
_cell.angle_alpha   90.00
_cell.angle_beta   90.00
_cell.angle_gamma   90.00
#
_symmetry.space_group_name_H-M   'P 1'
#
loop_
_entity.id
_entity.type
_entity.pdbx_description
1 polymer ?
#
loop_
_entity_poly.entity_id
_entity_poly.type
_entity_poly.pdbx_seq_one_letter_code
_entity_poly.pdbx_strand_id
1 'polypeptide(L)'
;MYAVMAALFVASAAPVQVHGGAGVTVPCAVLCSRLQLLSRRVDRICGPVFPLILLVSLVMPMVSLAAGMLREGEVTSNTYSTMPLMFVIFVPLCMEGQNLENCSTAVSWRCYEGPWLSETVSQRRCRIMVMQMTSVATSARVHRLTTLNRAHCLEAFRKWFSYFQMLLNLSQRPVAT
;
A
#
# COMPACT_ATOMS: atom_id res chain seq x y z
N MET A 1 -10.31 -4.99 0.30
CA MET A 1 -10.18 -5.56 -1.07
C MET A 1 -8.74 -5.94 -1.38
N TYR A 2 -7.77 -5.06 -1.09
CA TYR A 2 -6.36 -5.37 -1.29
C TYR A 2 -5.86 -6.51 -0.40
N ALA A 3 -6.39 -6.64 0.82
CA ALA A 3 -6.12 -7.82 1.66
C ALA A 3 -6.45 -9.17 0.98
N VAL A 4 -7.57 -9.26 0.26
CA VAL A 4 -7.96 -10.48 -0.47
C VAL A 4 -7.01 -10.73 -1.63
N MET A 5 -6.63 -9.69 -2.38
CA MET A 5 -5.65 -9.81 -3.47
C MET A 5 -4.28 -10.26 -2.96
N ALA A 6 -3.83 -9.70 -1.84
CA ALA A 6 -2.58 -10.10 -1.18
C ALA A 6 -2.62 -11.59 -0.78
N ALA A 7 -3.70 -12.04 -0.15
CA ALA A 7 -3.90 -13.45 0.19
C ALA A 7 -3.89 -14.37 -1.04
N LEU A 8 -4.48 -13.94 -2.15
CA LEU A 8 -4.49 -14.71 -3.40
C LEU A 8 -3.08 -14.80 -4.03
N PHE A 9 -2.26 -13.76 -3.96
CA PHE A 9 -0.86 -13.84 -4.37
C PHE A 9 -0.08 -14.85 -3.53
N VAL A 10 -0.24 -14.81 -2.20
CA VAL A 10 0.42 -15.79 -1.30
C VAL A 10 -0.03 -17.22 -1.59
N ALA A 11 -1.34 -17.42 -1.78
CA ALA A 11 -1.91 -18.73 -2.10
C ALA A 11 -1.41 -19.25 -3.46
N SER A 12 -1.29 -18.38 -4.47
CA SER A 12 -0.78 -18.77 -5.79
C SER A 12 0.69 -19.21 -5.76
N ALA A 13 1.49 -18.69 -4.83
CA ALA A 13 2.92 -18.95 -4.77
C ALA A 13 3.31 -20.19 -3.95
N ALA A 14 2.44 -20.66 -3.05
CA ALA A 14 2.71 -21.83 -2.21
C ALA A 14 2.97 -23.14 -3.00
N PRO A 15 2.22 -23.47 -4.07
CA PRO A 15 2.46 -24.67 -4.87
C PRO A 15 3.80 -24.65 -5.60
N VAL A 16 4.26 -23.47 -6.02
CA VAL A 16 5.47 -23.28 -6.83
C VAL A 16 6.76 -23.45 -6.03
N GLN A 17 6.70 -23.23 -4.72
CA GLN A 17 7.83 -23.47 -3.82
C GLN A 17 8.02 -24.98 -3.57
N VAL A 18 6.92 -25.71 -3.38
CA VAL A 18 6.95 -27.12 -2.92
C VAL A 18 7.03 -28.11 -4.09
N HIS A 19 6.40 -27.82 -5.22
CA HIS A 19 6.30 -28.77 -6.34
C HIS A 19 7.06 -28.26 -7.57
N GLY A 20 8.06 -29.03 -8.02
CA GLY A 20 8.74 -28.83 -9.30
C GLY A 20 7.97 -29.53 -10.41
N GLY A 21 7.16 -28.80 -11.19
CA GLY A 21 6.36 -29.41 -12.24
C GLY A 21 5.64 -28.41 -13.14
N ALA A 22 5.65 -28.67 -14.45
CA ALA A 22 4.99 -27.83 -15.47
C ALA A 22 3.48 -27.72 -15.24
N GLY A 23 2.86 -28.78 -14.70
CA GLY A 23 1.43 -28.81 -14.35
C GLY A 23 1.04 -27.87 -13.22
N VAL A 24 1.99 -27.35 -12.45
CA VAL A 24 1.76 -26.44 -11.30
C VAL A 24 2.24 -25.03 -11.61
N THR A 25 3.36 -24.88 -12.34
CA THR A 25 3.93 -23.58 -12.67
C THR A 25 3.11 -22.80 -13.69
N VAL A 26 2.55 -23.47 -14.71
CA VAL A 26 1.73 -22.81 -15.74
C VAL A 26 0.42 -22.24 -15.17
N PRO A 27 -0.38 -22.98 -14.36
CA PRO A 27 -1.56 -22.41 -13.71
C PRO A 27 -1.20 -21.23 -12.77
N CYS A 28 -0.07 -21.30 -12.07
CA CYS A 28 0.39 -20.19 -11.23
C CYS A 28 0.69 -18.94 -12.08
N ALA A 29 1.37 -19.09 -13.23
CA ALA A 29 1.65 -17.97 -14.13
C ALA A 29 0.34 -17.32 -14.65
N VAL A 30 -0.63 -18.14 -15.03
CA VAL A 30 -1.95 -17.68 -15.47
C VAL A 30 -2.69 -16.97 -14.33
N LEU A 31 -2.63 -17.51 -13.11
CA LEU A 31 -3.27 -16.89 -11.96
C LEU A 31 -2.61 -15.56 -11.59
N CYS A 32 -1.27 -15.49 -11.57
CA CYS A 32 -0.52 -14.26 -11.28
C CYS A 32 -0.82 -13.16 -12.31
N SER A 33 -0.83 -13.49 -13.60
CA SER A 33 -1.18 -12.51 -14.64
C SER A 33 -2.62 -12.02 -14.52
N ARG A 34 -3.57 -12.89 -14.18
CA ARG A 34 -4.96 -12.50 -13.88
C ARG A 34 -5.07 -11.61 -12.66
N LEU A 35 -4.35 -11.92 -11.57
CA LEU A 35 -4.35 -11.11 -10.35
C LEU A 35 -3.75 -9.72 -10.60
N GLN A 36 -2.66 -9.62 -11.38
CA GLN A 36 -2.10 -8.33 -11.78
C GLN A 36 -3.09 -7.51 -12.61
N LEU A 37 -3.76 -8.15 -13.58
CA LEU A 37 -4.76 -7.48 -14.40
C LEU A 37 -5.97 -7.02 -13.57
N LEU A 38 -6.42 -7.86 -12.64
CA LEU A 38 -7.50 -7.53 -11.71
C LEU A 38 -7.09 -6.36 -10.82
N SER A 39 -5.87 -6.37 -10.28
CA SER A 39 -5.35 -5.26 -9.47
C SER A 39 -5.30 -3.96 -10.26
N ARG A 40 -4.87 -3.97 -11.52
CA ARG A 40 -4.90 -2.76 -12.38
C ARG A 40 -6.32 -2.26 -12.63
N ARG A 41 -7.29 -3.16 -12.79
CA ARG A 41 -8.71 -2.77 -12.96
C ARG A 41 -9.27 -2.16 -11.69
N VAL A 42 -9.02 -2.79 -10.55
CA VAL A 42 -9.36 -2.28 -9.22
C VAL A 42 -8.74 -0.90 -9.00
N ASP A 43 -7.46 -0.74 -9.32
CA ASP A 43 -6.75 0.53 -9.20
C ASP A 43 -7.36 1.61 -10.09
N ARG A 44 -7.82 1.26 -11.29
CA ARG A 44 -8.51 2.19 -12.19
C ARG A 44 -9.88 2.65 -11.65
N ILE A 45 -10.60 1.76 -10.97
CA ILE A 45 -11.94 2.03 -10.43
C ILE A 45 -11.84 2.78 -9.09
N CYS A 46 -10.96 2.34 -8.19
CA CYS A 46 -10.79 2.92 -6.86
C CYS A 46 -9.83 4.10 -6.84
N GLY A 47 -8.92 4.20 -7.81
CA GLY A 47 -7.93 5.27 -7.96
C GLY A 47 -8.49 6.69 -7.82
N PRO A 48 -9.64 7.02 -8.47
CA PRO A 48 -10.29 8.31 -8.32
C PRO A 48 -10.94 8.55 -6.95
N VAL A 49 -11.27 7.48 -6.20
CA VAL A 49 -11.91 7.57 -4.88
C VAL A 49 -10.87 7.79 -3.78
N PHE A 50 -9.65 7.27 -3.94
CA PHE A 50 -8.59 7.43 -2.94
C PHE A 50 -8.26 8.88 -2.58
N PRO A 51 -8.18 9.85 -3.51
CA PRO A 51 -8.01 11.26 -3.17
C PRO A 51 -9.07 11.77 -2.19
N LEU A 52 -10.34 11.38 -2.37
CA LEU A 52 -11.44 11.78 -1.48
C LEU A 52 -11.28 11.12 -0.11
N ILE A 53 -10.92 9.83 -0.08
CA ILE A 53 -10.64 9.12 1.17
C ILE A 53 -9.49 9.81 1.91
N LEU A 54 -8.39 10.11 1.22
CA LEU A 54 -7.25 10.81 1.82
C LEU A 54 -7.61 12.22 2.30
N LEU A 55 -8.45 12.94 1.55
CA LEU A 55 -8.93 14.25 1.98
C LEU A 55 -9.65 14.16 3.33
N VAL A 56 -10.54 13.17 3.50
CA VAL A 56 -11.35 13.00 4.71
C VAL A 56 -10.56 12.34 5.85
N SER A 57 -9.74 11.32 5.55
CA SER A 57 -9.05 10.52 6.58
C SER A 57 -7.71 11.10 7.00
N LEU A 58 -7.10 11.93 6.16
CA LEU A 58 -5.78 12.52 6.43
C LEU A 58 -5.90 14.03 6.55
N VAL A 59 -6.30 14.73 5.47
CA VAL A 59 -6.22 16.20 5.40
C VAL A 59 -7.18 16.88 6.39
N MET A 60 -8.45 16.48 6.44
CA MET A 60 -9.45 17.06 7.35
C MET A 60 -9.01 17.00 8.82
N PRO A 61 -8.56 15.84 9.36
CA PRO A 61 -8.00 15.77 10.71
C PRO A 61 -6.82 16.72 10.94
N MET A 62 -5.90 16.85 9.98
CA MET A 62 -4.77 17.78 10.12
C MET A 62 -5.24 19.24 10.18
N VAL A 63 -6.16 19.63 9.29
CA VAL A 63 -6.70 20.98 9.24
C VAL A 63 -7.49 21.29 10.50
N SER A 64 -8.28 20.34 11.02
CA SER A 64 -9.00 20.50 12.28
C SER A 64 -8.05 20.71 13.45
N LEU A 65 -6.96 19.92 13.54
CA LEU A 65 -5.97 20.09 14.59
C LEU A 65 -5.28 21.45 14.50
N ALA A 66 -4.85 21.85 13.30
CA ALA A 66 -4.23 23.15 13.06
C ALA A 66 -5.16 24.31 13.44
N ALA A 67 -6.43 24.24 13.04
CA ALA A 67 -7.43 25.27 13.35
C ALA A 67 -7.73 25.36 14.85
N GLY A 68 -7.82 24.23 15.57
CA GLY A 68 -8.00 24.22 17.03
C GLY A 68 -6.83 24.88 17.76
N MET A 69 -5.59 24.54 17.37
CA MET A 69 -4.39 25.11 17.99
C MET A 69 -4.25 26.62 17.75
N LEU A 70 -4.65 27.10 16.57
CA LEU A 70 -4.56 28.52 16.22
C LEU A 70 -5.63 29.39 16.90
N ARG A 71 -6.81 28.83 17.22
CA ARG A 71 -7.93 29.64 17.72
C ARG A 71 -7.89 29.91 19.22
N GLU A 72 -7.45 28.96 20.05
CA GLU A 72 -7.50 29.14 21.52
C GLU A 72 -6.58 28.18 22.30
N GLY A 73 -5.75 27.37 21.60
CA GLY A 73 -5.01 26.26 22.24
C GLY A 73 -5.92 25.13 22.75
N GLU A 74 -7.25 25.26 22.59
CA GLU A 74 -8.22 24.23 22.96
C GLU A 74 -8.45 23.23 21.82
N VAL A 75 -8.42 21.96 22.17
CA VAL A 75 -8.78 20.88 21.25
C VAL A 75 -10.29 20.88 21.08
N THR A 76 -10.76 21.40 19.95
CA THR A 76 -12.20 21.42 19.61
C THR A 76 -12.78 20.00 19.46
N SER A 77 -14.09 19.83 19.66
CA SER A 77 -14.76 18.53 19.48
C SER A 77 -14.60 17.96 18.06
N ASN A 78 -14.41 18.83 17.06
CA ASN A 78 -14.09 18.44 15.68
C ASN A 78 -12.74 17.71 15.59
N THR A 79 -11.75 18.10 16.38
CA THR A 79 -10.44 17.43 16.37
C THR A 79 -10.53 16.04 16.99
N TYR A 80 -11.27 15.90 18.10
CA TYR A 80 -11.50 14.60 18.73
C TYR A 80 -12.28 13.64 17.84
N SER A 81 -13.25 14.14 17.05
CA SER A 81 -14.04 13.30 16.14
C SER A 81 -13.30 12.92 14.86
N THR A 82 -12.39 13.76 14.36
CA THR A 82 -11.68 13.52 13.10
C THR A 82 -10.37 12.75 13.26
N MET A 83 -9.65 12.90 14.38
CA MET A 83 -8.38 12.19 14.62
C MET A 83 -8.46 10.65 14.49
N PRO A 84 -9.50 9.98 14.99
CA PRO A 84 -9.65 8.53 14.81
C PRO A 84 -9.72 8.11 13.34
N LEU A 85 -10.20 8.95 12.43
CA LEU A 85 -10.25 8.63 10.99
C LEU A 85 -8.86 8.37 10.41
N MET A 86 -7.83 9.05 10.93
CA MET A 86 -6.45 8.81 10.49
C MET A 86 -5.95 7.43 10.91
N PHE A 87 -6.25 7.00 12.14
CA PHE A 87 -5.79 5.70 12.66
C PHE A 87 -6.65 4.51 12.20
N VAL A 88 -7.96 4.74 11.97
CA VAL A 88 -8.91 3.68 11.61
C VAL A 88 -9.04 3.52 10.10
N ILE A 89 -8.80 4.57 9.31
CA ILE A 89 -8.97 4.52 7.85
C ILE A 89 -7.62 4.66 7.15
N PHE A 90 -6.89 5.76 7.38
CA PHE A 90 -5.65 6.03 6.62
C PHE A 90 -4.55 4.99 6.89
N VAL A 91 -4.23 4.72 8.16
CA VAL A 91 -3.16 3.77 8.52
C VAL A 91 -3.43 2.36 7.99
N PRO A 92 -4.63 1.75 8.17
CA PRO A 92 -4.92 0.44 7.62
C PRO A 92 -4.84 0.41 6.10
N LEU A 93 -5.28 1.46 5.41
CA LEU A 93 -5.20 1.55 3.95
C LEU A 93 -3.74 1.50 3.46
N CYS A 94 -2.84 2.20 4.14
CA CYS A 94 -1.41 2.18 3.87
C CYS A 94 -0.77 0.80 4.13
N MET A 95 -1.20 0.14 5.21
CA MET A 95 -0.73 -1.21 5.56
C MET A 95 -1.22 -2.25 4.55
N GLU A 96 -2.48 -2.16 4.10
CA GLU A 96 -3.02 -3.04 3.07
C GLU A 96 -2.28 -2.86 1.74
N GLY A 97 -2.01 -1.63 1.31
CA GLY A 97 -1.27 -1.40 0.07
C GLY A 97 0.19 -1.85 0.15
N GLN A 98 0.85 -1.69 1.31
CA GLN A 98 2.17 -2.30 1.53
C GLN A 98 2.12 -3.83 1.50
N ASN A 99 1.10 -4.42 2.11
CA ASN A 99 0.94 -5.87 2.14
C ASN A 99 0.73 -6.44 0.72
N LEU A 100 -0.03 -5.74 -0.12
CA LEU A 100 -0.19 -6.08 -1.54
C LEU A 100 1.15 -6.09 -2.28
N GLU A 101 1.95 -5.03 -2.12
CA GLU A 101 3.27 -4.94 -2.72
C GLU A 101 4.16 -6.11 -2.28
N ASN A 102 4.26 -6.33 -0.97
CA ASN A 102 5.06 -7.42 -0.39
C ASN A 102 4.61 -8.81 -0.86
N CYS A 103 3.31 -9.07 -0.88
CA CYS A 103 2.78 -10.37 -1.31
C CYS A 103 3.02 -10.61 -2.81
N SER A 104 2.90 -9.56 -3.62
CA SER A 104 3.14 -9.67 -5.07
C SER A 104 4.61 -9.95 -5.40
N THR A 105 5.55 -9.34 -4.68
CA THR A 105 6.99 -9.57 -4.88
C THR A 105 7.46 -10.88 -4.25
N ALA A 106 6.83 -11.32 -3.16
CA ALA A 106 7.10 -12.62 -2.54
C ALA A 106 6.87 -13.80 -3.48
N VAL A 107 6.00 -13.66 -4.49
CA VAL A 107 5.83 -14.70 -5.53
C VAL A 107 7.13 -14.94 -6.29
N SER A 108 7.83 -13.88 -6.68
CA SER A 108 9.13 -13.97 -7.37
C SER A 108 10.16 -14.67 -6.49
N TRP A 109 10.20 -14.33 -5.21
CA TRP A 109 11.10 -14.95 -4.24
C TRP A 109 10.82 -16.45 -4.07
N ARG A 110 9.54 -16.84 -3.90
CA ARG A 110 9.16 -18.27 -3.83
C ARG A 110 9.42 -19.03 -5.12
N CYS A 111 9.34 -18.35 -6.27
CA CYS A 111 9.79 -18.93 -7.53
C CYS A 111 11.30 -19.19 -7.50
N TYR A 112 12.10 -18.26 -6.96
CA TYR A 112 13.55 -18.46 -6.81
C TYR A 112 13.93 -19.63 -5.89
N GLU A 113 13.16 -19.91 -4.83
CA GLU A 113 13.45 -21.02 -3.90
C GLU A 113 13.05 -22.41 -4.41
N GLY A 114 12.49 -22.52 -5.62
CA GLY A 114 12.03 -23.81 -6.16
C GLY A 114 13.15 -24.81 -6.50
N PRO A 115 12.78 -26.05 -6.84
CA PRO A 115 13.74 -27.13 -7.03
C PRO A 115 14.36 -27.12 -8.45
N TRP A 116 15.11 -26.06 -8.78
CA TRP A 116 15.66 -25.80 -10.12
C TRP A 116 16.41 -27.00 -10.71
N LEU A 117 17.21 -27.71 -9.91
CA LEU A 117 18.05 -28.81 -10.39
C LEU A 117 17.24 -29.99 -10.92
N SER A 118 16.09 -30.31 -10.29
CA SER A 118 15.21 -31.40 -10.71
C SER A 118 14.22 -31.01 -11.84
N GLU A 119 14.09 -29.72 -12.14
CA GLU A 119 13.16 -29.23 -13.15
C GLU A 119 13.69 -29.38 -14.58
N THR A 120 12.78 -29.61 -15.52
CA THR A 120 13.08 -29.58 -16.97
C THR A 120 13.35 -28.15 -17.44
N VAL A 121 13.98 -28.00 -18.61
CA VAL A 121 14.27 -26.67 -19.21
C VAL A 121 12.99 -25.84 -19.41
N SER A 122 11.88 -26.46 -19.81
CA SER A 122 10.60 -25.77 -20.00
C SER A 122 10.01 -25.27 -18.69
N GLN A 123 10.15 -26.03 -17.60
CA GLN A 123 9.69 -25.64 -16.25
C GLN A 123 10.50 -24.47 -15.72
N ARG A 124 11.82 -24.51 -15.84
CA ARG A 124 12.71 -23.41 -15.46
C ARG A 124 12.38 -22.13 -16.22
N ARG A 125 12.13 -22.21 -17.54
CA ARG A 125 11.70 -21.07 -18.36
C ARG A 125 10.38 -20.47 -17.87
N CYS A 126 9.40 -21.32 -17.53
CA CYS A 126 8.11 -20.86 -17.00
C CYS A 126 8.30 -20.13 -15.66
N ARG A 127 9.10 -20.69 -14.75
CA ARG A 127 9.44 -20.08 -13.45
C ARG A 127 10.11 -18.71 -13.63
N ILE A 128 11.08 -18.60 -14.55
CA ILE A 128 11.72 -17.32 -14.91
C ILE A 128 10.69 -16.31 -15.44
N MET A 129 9.75 -16.73 -16.30
CA MET A 129 8.69 -15.84 -16.77
C MET A 129 7.82 -15.34 -15.62
N VAL A 130 7.43 -16.20 -14.67
CA VAL A 130 6.67 -15.79 -13.48
C VAL A 130 7.47 -14.79 -12.64
N MET A 131 8.76 -15.05 -12.42
CA MET A 131 9.66 -14.12 -11.71
C MET A 131 9.74 -12.76 -12.41
N GLN A 132 9.85 -12.74 -13.74
CA GLN A 132 9.87 -11.51 -14.52
C GLN A 132 8.54 -10.76 -14.42
N MET A 133 7.40 -11.46 -14.54
CA MET A 133 6.09 -10.83 -14.40
C MET A 133 5.87 -10.25 -13.01
N THR A 134 6.35 -10.94 -11.97
CA THR A 134 6.18 -10.55 -10.56
C THR A 134 7.31 -9.70 -10.01
N SER A 135 8.33 -9.39 -10.83
CA SER A 135 9.43 -8.48 -10.47
C SER A 135 8.95 -7.04 -10.25
N VAL A 136 7.88 -6.65 -10.94
CA VAL A 136 7.22 -5.36 -10.71
C VAL A 136 6.13 -5.54 -9.67
N ALA A 137 6.33 -4.94 -8.50
CA ALA A 137 5.37 -4.98 -7.40
C ALA A 137 4.02 -4.42 -7.85
N THR A 138 2.96 -5.11 -7.44
CA THR A 138 1.60 -4.64 -7.63
C THR A 138 1.29 -3.64 -6.51
N SER A 139 1.09 -2.37 -6.88
CA SER A 139 0.84 -1.29 -5.93
C SER A 139 -0.58 -0.76 -6.02
N ALA A 140 -1.15 -0.38 -4.87
CA ALA A 140 -2.37 0.40 -4.81
C ALA A 140 -2.02 1.88 -5.06
N ARG A 141 -2.60 2.51 -6.09
CA ARG A 141 -2.24 3.86 -6.50
C ARG A 141 -3.38 4.83 -6.22
N VAL A 142 -3.00 5.99 -5.70
CA VAL A 142 -3.88 7.16 -5.61
C VAL A 142 -3.84 7.84 -6.96
N HIS A 143 -4.62 7.32 -7.90
CA HIS A 143 -4.59 7.77 -9.29
C HIS A 143 -3.16 7.69 -9.86
N ARG A 144 -2.66 8.78 -10.49
CA ARG A 144 -1.30 8.89 -11.03
C ARG A 144 -0.34 9.68 -10.12
N LEU A 145 -0.76 10.00 -8.90
CA LEU A 145 0.00 10.90 -8.02
C LEU A 145 0.99 10.14 -7.15
N THR A 146 0.54 9.06 -6.49
CA THR A 146 1.35 8.35 -5.51
C THR A 146 0.84 6.92 -5.30
N THR A 147 1.61 6.11 -4.57
CA THR A 147 1.25 4.77 -4.12
C THR A 147 0.86 4.78 -2.64
N LEU A 148 -0.15 4.00 -2.28
CA LEU A 148 -0.55 3.73 -0.90
C LEU A 148 0.35 2.65 -0.31
N ASN A 149 1.59 3.00 0.01
CA ASN A 149 2.49 2.09 0.71
C ASN A 149 3.05 2.73 1.97
N ARG A 150 3.69 1.92 2.81
CA ARG A 150 4.14 2.35 4.14
C ARG A 150 5.12 3.52 4.04
N ALA A 151 6.03 3.49 3.07
CA ALA A 151 7.03 4.54 2.88
C ALA A 151 6.38 5.90 2.56
N HIS A 152 5.46 5.93 1.60
CA HIS A 152 4.76 7.18 1.23
C HIS A 152 3.86 7.68 2.36
N CYS A 153 3.19 6.79 3.09
CA CYS A 153 2.35 7.20 4.21
C CYS A 153 3.18 7.74 5.38
N LEU A 154 4.30 7.10 5.73
CA LEU A 154 5.23 7.64 6.73
C LEU A 154 5.79 9.00 6.32
N GLU A 155 6.08 9.19 5.04
CA GLU A 155 6.53 10.48 4.52
C GLU A 155 5.44 11.55 4.64
N ALA A 156 4.18 11.22 4.36
CA ALA A 156 3.04 12.11 4.59
C ALA A 156 2.91 12.48 6.07
N PHE A 157 3.06 11.52 6.97
CA PHE A 157 3.07 11.75 8.42
C PHE A 157 4.23 12.64 8.88
N ARG A 158 5.43 12.45 8.33
CA ARG A 158 6.59 13.30 8.65
C ARG A 158 6.37 14.74 8.19
N LYS A 159 5.94 14.93 6.94
CA LYS A 159 5.63 16.26 6.39
C LYS A 159 4.58 16.98 7.20
N TRP A 160 3.56 16.24 7.63
CA TRP A 160 2.58 16.73 8.58
C TRP A 160 3.25 17.12 9.89
N PHE A 161 3.90 16.21 10.61
CA PHE A 161 4.49 16.55 11.91
C PHE A 161 5.43 17.76 11.84
N SER A 162 6.22 17.90 10.77
CA SER A 162 7.01 19.11 10.51
C SER A 162 6.17 20.37 10.36
N TYR A 163 5.07 20.32 9.60
CA TYR A 163 4.10 21.41 9.50
C TYR A 163 3.45 21.73 10.85
N PHE A 164 3.14 20.72 11.67
CA PHE A 164 2.61 20.91 13.02
C PHE A 164 3.58 21.70 13.89
N GLN A 165 4.84 21.26 13.92
CA GLN A 165 5.90 21.90 14.70
C GLN A 165 6.10 23.34 14.24
N MET A 166 6.04 23.61 12.93
CA MET A 166 6.07 24.96 12.40
C MET A 166 4.92 25.82 12.96
N LEU A 167 3.68 25.31 12.93
CA LEU A 167 2.52 26.04 13.46
C LEU A 167 2.64 26.29 14.97
N LEU A 168 3.10 25.31 15.74
CA LEU A 168 3.34 25.47 17.17
C LEU A 168 4.38 26.56 17.43
N ASN A 169 5.50 26.54 16.71
CA ASN A 169 6.55 27.55 16.84
C ASN A 169 6.06 28.96 16.46
N LEU A 170 5.13 29.08 15.50
CA LEU A 170 4.51 30.36 15.15
C LEU A 170 3.54 30.84 16.25
N SER A 171 2.75 29.94 16.83
CA SER A 171 1.81 30.28 17.91
C SER A 171 2.49 30.72 19.20
N GLN A 172 3.69 30.20 19.48
CA GLN A 172 4.46 30.51 20.70
C GLN A 172 5.27 31.80 20.61
N ARG A 173 5.36 32.45 19.44
CA ARG A 173 6.05 33.74 19.34
C ARG A 173 5.19 34.82 19.99
N PRO A 174 5.63 35.45 21.10
CA PRO A 174 4.92 36.57 21.66
C PRO A 174 4.88 37.69 20.62
N VAL A 175 3.69 38.23 20.38
CA VAL A 175 3.54 39.46 19.60
C VAL A 175 4.30 40.53 20.37
N ALA A 176 5.44 40.98 19.83
CA ALA A 176 6.16 42.11 20.38
C ALA A 176 5.25 43.34 20.24
N THR A 177 4.55 43.66 21.32
CA THR A 177 3.83 44.93 21.50
C THR A 177 4.81 46.05 21.82
#